data_AF-A0A812Z045-F1
#
_entry.id   AF-A0A812Z045-F1
#
_cell.length_a   1.000
_cell.length_b   1.000
_cell.length_c   1.000
_cell.angle_alpha   90.00
_cell.angle_beta   90.00
_cell.angle_gamma   90.00
#
_symmetry.space_group_name_H-M   'P 1'
#
loop_
_entity.id
_entity.type
_entity.pdbx_description
1 polymer ?
#
loop_
_entity_poly.entity_id
_entity_poly.type
_entity_poly.pdbx_seq_one_letter_code
_entity_poly.pdbx_strand_id
1 'polypeptide(L)'
;MRPKAVCLLLVAIWQGRWSWLGPLRSTDRPQAQARVPASRACLVVPAQLVETAYGELSDANCLPRRWHPEGRYGIPIQVAEDSQQRLIPLLTDDVHRLPPSLRAALMAGTVHMRAQEIPWKGRQAPAKQRLRPSPSLARELSLSAPGGRGKAVNFTFAELFAGIGGFRLGLERLGGNCVFASEIEPYTRDMYLHNFGNAPAVAGDIQEVDASAIPPHDILVAGFPCQPFSALGTQPAFDDDRGLLFREILRILEASQPNFFLLENVPGLLRCDDGRVLETIKAELSQAGYDVLVETVNAKALTAQARKRVFIIGFRTESQLAHKFQLPNIPDLCLRAEDILETEDEVMRSGLLEDYTLTDEQFVRLQGSAKWARRGGMSSTLAWGDKVCATLVGHYGKTLRKGNSQLVPRNAPFKPRRFTARECARLMGFPNSFKLTEQEEGQSPGMWYRALYKMFGNSVSPPVVAVLGGAILASEQSSDALRDLGISAALGLALEAITPRRRQLLECRLGVSKLYSVPRITAAEHLTECLFLGSLRLQHGFIPCCRSCGCFFCCCFVCVCVFCFCLSTAAADAPVLLRGRRCNS
;
A
#
# COMPACT_ATOMS: atom_id res chain seq x y z
N MET A 1 -48.34 23.16 -41.69
CA MET A 1 -48.25 22.84 -43.13
C MET A 1 -47.36 21.61 -43.30
N ARG A 2 -47.93 20.52 -43.84
CA ARG A 2 -47.21 19.38 -44.44
C ARG A 2 -47.07 19.66 -45.96
N PRO A 3 -46.37 18.88 -46.85
CA PRO A 3 -45.52 17.67 -46.67
C PRO A 3 -44.33 17.53 -47.70
N LYS A 4 -43.71 16.31 -47.74
CA LYS A 4 -43.05 15.58 -48.88
C LYS A 4 -41.58 15.94 -49.19
N ALA A 5 -40.68 15.08 -49.69
CA ALA A 5 -40.54 13.63 -49.95
C ALA A 5 -39.04 13.40 -50.35
N VAL A 6 -38.34 12.38 -49.86
CA VAL A 6 -37.85 11.16 -50.58
C VAL A 6 -37.48 11.31 -52.08
N CYS A 7 -36.20 11.06 -52.41
CA CYS A 7 -35.61 10.29 -53.56
C CYS A 7 -34.18 10.82 -53.89
N LEU A 8 -33.08 10.08 -53.64
CA LEU A 8 -32.43 9.00 -54.42
C LEU A 8 -31.59 9.44 -55.64
N LEU A 9 -30.36 8.91 -55.69
CA LEU A 9 -29.39 8.74 -56.81
C LEU A 9 -28.57 9.95 -57.30
N LEU A 10 -27.23 9.83 -57.20
CA LEU A 10 -26.37 9.56 -58.36
C LEU A 10 -24.93 9.18 -57.95
N VAL A 11 -24.48 8.07 -58.52
CA VAL A 11 -23.12 7.51 -58.53
C VAL A 11 -22.30 8.24 -59.61
N ALA A 12 -21.03 8.57 -59.33
CA ALA A 12 -20.03 8.74 -60.39
C ALA A 12 -18.62 8.41 -59.87
N ILE A 13 -17.94 7.57 -60.66
CA ILE A 13 -16.68 6.87 -60.42
C ILE A 13 -15.54 7.61 -61.13
N TRP A 14 -14.43 7.81 -60.40
CA TRP A 14 -13.01 7.62 -60.79
C TRP A 14 -12.42 8.27 -62.05
N GLN A 15 -11.28 8.97 -61.84
CA GLN A 15 -10.06 9.12 -62.68
C GLN A 15 -9.33 10.41 -62.19
N GLY A 16 -8.03 10.54 -61.91
CA GLY A 16 -6.84 9.70 -61.91
C GLY A 16 -5.63 10.65 -61.70
N ARG A 17 -4.64 10.22 -60.90
CA ARG A 17 -3.21 10.68 -60.79
C ARG A 17 -2.88 12.19 -60.72
N TRP A 18 -2.02 12.59 -59.78
CA TRP A 18 -0.59 12.90 -59.98
C TRP A 18 0.06 13.29 -58.62
N SER A 19 1.36 13.00 -58.55
CA SER A 19 2.39 13.10 -57.51
C SER A 19 2.48 14.37 -56.65
N TRP A 20 3.03 14.27 -55.42
CA TRP A 20 4.01 15.23 -54.86
C TRP A 20 4.72 14.68 -53.58
N LEU A 21 6.06 14.62 -53.66
CA LEU A 21 7.13 14.86 -52.66
C LEU A 21 7.03 14.35 -51.18
N GLY A 22 8.04 13.56 -50.76
CA GLY A 22 8.39 13.32 -49.33
C GLY A 22 9.08 14.55 -48.68
N PRO A 23 9.68 14.48 -47.45
CA PRO A 23 10.03 13.29 -46.66
C PRO A 23 9.83 13.39 -45.09
N LEU A 24 10.15 12.28 -44.39
CA LEU A 24 10.64 12.14 -42.99
C LEU A 24 9.73 12.50 -41.77
N ARG A 25 9.38 11.49 -40.94
CA ARG A 25 9.95 11.25 -39.59
C ARG A 25 9.27 10.08 -38.84
N SER A 26 10.09 9.45 -38.01
CA SER A 26 9.93 8.23 -37.20
C SER A 26 8.60 8.05 -36.46
N THR A 27 7.96 6.91 -36.68
CA THR A 27 6.96 6.34 -35.76
C THR A 27 7.32 4.88 -35.49
N ASP A 28 7.81 4.60 -34.28
CA ASP A 28 7.69 3.27 -33.68
C ASP A 28 7.49 3.45 -32.16
N ARG A 29 6.23 3.41 -31.73
CA ARG A 29 5.84 3.15 -30.34
C ARG A 29 5.75 1.63 -30.18
N PRO A 30 6.36 0.99 -29.16
CA PRO A 30 6.15 -0.44 -28.93
C PRO A 30 4.73 -0.68 -28.40
N GLN A 31 3.97 -1.52 -29.10
CA GLN A 31 2.66 -2.03 -28.67
C GLN A 31 2.78 -2.81 -27.35
N ALA A 32 1.77 -2.64 -26.49
CA ALA A 32 1.57 -3.39 -25.25
C ALA A 32 1.55 -4.90 -25.51
N GLN A 33 2.56 -5.63 -25.02
CA GLN A 33 2.62 -7.09 -25.13
C GLN A 33 1.68 -7.75 -24.12
N ALA A 34 0.75 -8.55 -24.63
CA ALA A 34 -0.09 -9.45 -23.86
C ALA A 34 0.75 -10.37 -22.95
N ARG A 35 0.29 -10.59 -21.72
CA ARG A 35 0.91 -11.49 -20.73
C ARG A 35 1.01 -12.91 -21.31
N VAL A 36 2.21 -13.30 -21.75
CA VAL A 36 2.53 -14.67 -22.16
C VAL A 36 2.52 -15.56 -20.89
N PRO A 37 1.81 -16.70 -20.87
CA PRO A 37 1.90 -17.64 -19.75
C PRO A 37 3.35 -18.14 -19.63
N ALA A 38 3.89 -18.18 -18.40
CA ALA A 38 5.26 -18.63 -18.18
C ALA A 38 5.45 -20.06 -18.71
N SER A 39 6.32 -20.25 -19.70
CA SER A 39 6.67 -21.59 -20.17
C SER A 39 7.30 -22.39 -19.03
N ARG A 40 7.08 -23.71 -19.03
CA ARG A 40 7.79 -24.64 -18.14
C ARG A 40 9.06 -25.13 -18.85
N ALA A 41 9.81 -24.25 -19.49
CA ALA A 41 11.05 -24.61 -20.19
C ALA A 41 12.24 -23.88 -19.58
N CYS A 42 13.37 -24.57 -19.51
CA CYS A 42 14.66 -23.96 -19.21
C CYS A 42 15.68 -24.32 -20.28
N LEU A 43 16.63 -23.41 -20.47
CA LEU A 43 17.81 -23.60 -21.28
C LEU A 43 18.96 -24.09 -20.39
N VAL A 44 19.51 -25.24 -20.71
CA VAL A 44 20.70 -25.83 -20.09
C VAL A 44 21.92 -25.32 -20.85
N VAL A 45 22.75 -24.52 -20.19
CA VAL A 45 23.87 -23.81 -20.79
C VAL A 45 25.17 -24.17 -20.05
N PRO A 46 26.28 -24.46 -20.75
CA PRO A 46 27.60 -24.61 -20.12
C PRO A 46 27.98 -23.37 -19.33
N ALA A 47 28.61 -23.53 -18.17
CA ALA A 47 28.91 -22.42 -17.26
C ALA A 47 29.65 -21.24 -17.93
N GLN A 48 30.49 -21.51 -18.92
CA GLN A 48 31.26 -20.50 -19.66
C GLN A 48 30.41 -19.67 -20.63
N LEU A 49 29.26 -20.18 -21.09
CA LEU A 49 28.39 -19.53 -22.08
C LEU A 49 27.20 -18.80 -21.45
N VAL A 50 27.09 -18.82 -20.13
CA VAL A 50 25.94 -18.32 -19.38
C VAL A 50 25.72 -16.83 -19.59
N GLU A 51 26.78 -16.02 -19.54
CA GLU A 51 26.63 -14.57 -19.66
C GLU A 51 26.17 -14.17 -21.06
N THR A 52 26.76 -14.76 -22.10
CA THR A 52 26.38 -14.54 -23.50
C THR A 52 24.95 -15.01 -23.77
N ALA A 53 24.60 -16.24 -23.38
CA ALA A 53 23.25 -16.78 -23.57
C ALA A 53 22.21 -15.95 -22.82
N TYR A 54 22.54 -15.54 -21.59
CA TYR A 54 21.66 -14.71 -20.78
C TYR A 54 21.40 -13.34 -21.43
N GLY A 55 22.45 -12.67 -21.94
CA GLY A 55 22.34 -11.39 -22.63
C GLY A 55 21.41 -11.47 -23.84
N GLU A 56 21.65 -12.44 -24.72
CA GLU A 56 20.86 -12.62 -25.95
C GLU A 56 19.38 -12.96 -25.65
N LEU A 57 19.11 -13.82 -24.66
CA LEU A 57 17.74 -14.15 -24.26
C LEU A 57 17.03 -12.94 -23.62
N SER A 58 17.77 -12.10 -22.89
CA SER A 58 17.26 -10.86 -22.34
C SER A 58 16.85 -9.90 -23.46
N ASP A 59 17.71 -9.71 -24.47
CA ASP A 59 17.46 -8.85 -25.62
C ASP A 59 16.26 -9.33 -26.45
N ALA A 60 16.13 -10.66 -26.62
CA ALA A 60 15.01 -11.29 -27.31
C ALA A 60 13.73 -11.44 -26.46
N ASN A 61 13.70 -10.88 -25.24
CA ASN A 61 12.57 -10.96 -24.31
C ASN A 61 12.10 -12.40 -24.03
N CYS A 62 13.04 -13.34 -23.98
CA CYS A 62 12.79 -14.76 -23.74
C CYS A 62 12.92 -15.15 -22.27
N LEU A 63 13.33 -14.23 -21.39
CA LEU A 63 13.52 -14.49 -19.96
C LEU A 63 12.39 -13.90 -19.11
N PRO A 64 11.92 -14.61 -18.08
CA PRO A 64 10.96 -14.02 -17.16
C PRO A 64 11.68 -12.93 -16.36
N ARG A 65 11.17 -11.70 -16.47
CA ARG A 65 11.85 -10.51 -15.96
C ARG A 65 11.74 -10.45 -14.41
N ARG A 66 12.82 -10.79 -13.71
CA ARG A 66 13.02 -10.53 -12.27
C ARG A 66 14.45 -10.05 -12.03
N TRP A 67 14.72 -9.48 -10.86
CA TRP A 67 16.08 -9.13 -10.42
C TRP A 67 16.75 -10.35 -9.77
N HIS A 68 18.04 -10.57 -10.02
CA HIS A 68 18.80 -11.63 -9.37
C HIS A 68 19.23 -11.20 -7.96
N PRO A 69 19.27 -12.11 -6.96
CA PRO A 69 19.84 -11.86 -5.62
C PRO A 69 21.23 -11.20 -5.60
N GLU A 70 22.04 -11.47 -6.62
CA GLU A 70 23.41 -10.95 -6.81
C GLU A 70 23.47 -9.68 -7.70
N GLY A 71 22.33 -9.04 -8.00
CA GLY A 71 22.31 -7.79 -8.77
C GLY A 71 22.48 -7.96 -10.29
N ARG A 72 22.44 -9.20 -10.79
CA ARG A 72 22.33 -9.50 -12.22
C ARG A 72 20.89 -9.26 -12.71
N TYR A 73 20.74 -8.93 -13.98
CA TYR A 73 19.43 -9.00 -14.64
C TYR A 73 18.95 -10.46 -14.58
N GLY A 74 17.67 -10.72 -14.31
CA GLY A 74 17.06 -12.06 -14.45
C GLY A 74 16.63 -12.81 -13.21
N ILE A 75 16.02 -13.97 -13.46
CA ILE A 75 15.77 -15.00 -12.44
C ILE A 75 17.12 -15.61 -12.01
N PRO A 76 17.25 -16.07 -10.74
CA PRO A 76 18.32 -16.97 -10.31
C PRO A 76 18.74 -17.96 -11.40
N ILE A 77 20.03 -18.07 -11.70
CA ILE A 77 20.54 -19.14 -12.57
C ILE A 77 20.76 -20.36 -11.68
N GLN A 78 20.09 -21.48 -11.96
CA GLN A 78 20.27 -22.70 -11.17
C GLN A 78 21.52 -23.46 -11.63
N VAL A 79 22.25 -24.06 -10.70
CA VAL A 79 23.30 -25.04 -11.01
C VAL A 79 22.62 -26.37 -11.26
N ALA A 80 22.93 -27.03 -12.38
CA ALA A 80 22.44 -28.38 -12.65
C ALA A 80 23.08 -29.39 -11.68
N GLU A 81 22.63 -30.64 -11.68
CA GLU A 81 23.24 -31.71 -10.88
C GLU A 81 24.74 -31.88 -11.20
N ASP A 82 25.14 -31.55 -12.43
CA ASP A 82 26.51 -31.32 -12.83
C ASP A 82 26.91 -29.83 -12.66
N SER A 83 27.94 -29.59 -11.84
CA SER A 83 28.50 -28.26 -11.54
C SER A 83 28.98 -27.47 -12.77
N GLN A 84 29.16 -28.12 -13.93
CA GLN A 84 29.61 -27.49 -15.18
C GLN A 84 28.47 -26.87 -16.00
N GLN A 85 27.21 -27.11 -15.63
CA GLN A 85 26.04 -26.60 -16.37
C GLN A 85 25.19 -25.65 -15.51
N ARG A 86 24.43 -24.79 -16.20
CA ARG A 86 23.51 -23.83 -15.61
C ARG A 86 22.15 -23.90 -16.29
N LEU A 87 21.10 -23.61 -15.54
CA LEU A 87 19.71 -23.64 -16.00
C LEU A 87 19.15 -22.21 -16.02
N ILE A 88 18.77 -21.74 -17.20
CA ILE A 88 18.17 -20.41 -17.44
C ILE A 88 16.69 -20.59 -17.79
N PRO A 89 15.73 -20.03 -17.03
CA PRO A 89 14.30 -20.17 -17.31
C PRO A 89 13.87 -19.34 -18.52
N LEU A 90 12.93 -19.86 -19.30
CA LEU A 90 12.38 -19.18 -20.48
C LEU A 90 10.92 -18.75 -20.25
N LEU A 91 10.47 -17.75 -21.00
CA LEU A 91 9.06 -17.33 -21.10
C LEU A 91 8.29 -18.15 -22.13
N THR A 92 9.00 -18.81 -23.03
CA THR A 92 8.47 -19.59 -24.16
C THR A 92 9.26 -20.89 -24.29
N ASP A 93 8.60 -21.96 -24.71
CA ASP A 93 9.21 -23.22 -25.15
C ASP A 93 9.33 -23.28 -26.69
N ASP A 94 8.81 -22.28 -27.39
CA ASP A 94 9.02 -22.11 -28.83
C ASP A 94 10.47 -21.72 -29.15
N VAL A 95 11.22 -22.68 -29.72
CA VAL A 95 12.61 -22.52 -30.16
C VAL A 95 12.77 -21.41 -31.21
N HIS A 96 11.75 -21.16 -32.04
CA HIS A 96 11.82 -20.14 -33.09
C HIS A 96 11.89 -18.72 -32.53
N ARG A 97 11.44 -18.53 -31.29
CA ARG A 97 11.50 -17.25 -30.59
C ARG A 97 12.86 -16.98 -29.94
N LEU A 98 13.75 -17.96 -29.87
CA LEU A 98 15.10 -17.81 -29.32
C LEU A 98 16.02 -17.07 -30.30
N PRO A 99 17.06 -16.36 -29.80
CA PRO A 99 18.10 -15.73 -30.62
C PRO A 99 18.74 -16.68 -31.65
N PRO A 100 19.13 -16.22 -32.85
CA PRO A 100 19.72 -17.08 -33.89
C PRO A 100 20.95 -17.90 -33.45
N SER A 101 21.83 -17.28 -32.67
CA SER A 101 23.01 -17.87 -32.03
C SER A 101 22.65 -19.00 -31.07
N LEU A 102 21.63 -18.82 -30.24
CA LEU A 102 21.16 -19.88 -29.33
C LEU A 102 20.40 -20.99 -30.05
N ARG A 103 19.69 -20.68 -31.14
CA ARG A 103 19.13 -21.71 -32.02
C ARG A 103 20.25 -22.53 -32.68
N ALA A 104 21.32 -21.89 -33.14
CA ALA A 104 22.48 -22.58 -33.68
C ALA A 104 23.16 -23.45 -32.60
N ALA A 105 23.31 -22.94 -31.39
CA ALA A 105 23.85 -23.69 -30.24
C ALA A 105 22.98 -24.90 -29.85
N LEU A 106 21.65 -24.76 -29.92
CA LEU A 106 20.70 -25.86 -29.74
C LEU A 106 20.87 -26.94 -30.81
N MET A 107 21.01 -26.54 -32.08
CA MET A 107 21.23 -27.47 -33.20
C MET A 107 22.60 -28.16 -33.13
N ALA A 108 23.62 -27.46 -32.64
CA ALA A 108 24.96 -28.00 -32.42
C ALA A 108 25.08 -28.87 -31.15
N GLY A 109 24.04 -28.91 -30.31
CA GLY A 109 24.02 -29.70 -29.08
C GLY A 109 24.90 -29.14 -27.96
N THR A 110 25.37 -27.89 -28.07
CA THR A 110 26.14 -27.22 -26.99
C THR A 110 25.26 -26.63 -25.90
N VAL A 111 23.98 -26.42 -26.22
CA VAL A 111 22.93 -25.95 -25.33
C VAL A 111 21.72 -26.87 -25.50
N HIS A 112 20.95 -27.10 -24.44
CA HIS A 112 19.76 -27.96 -24.50
C HIS A 112 18.54 -27.27 -23.92
N MET A 113 17.36 -27.60 -24.44
CA MET A 113 16.10 -27.24 -23.79
C MET A 113 15.61 -28.40 -22.93
N ARG A 114 15.18 -28.11 -21.70
CA ARG A 114 14.61 -29.09 -20.79
C ARG A 114 13.27 -28.61 -20.26
N ALA A 115 12.33 -29.54 -20.11
CA ALA A 115 11.10 -29.29 -19.37
C ALA A 115 11.45 -29.01 -17.90
N GLN A 116 10.82 -27.99 -17.33
CA GLN A 116 11.03 -27.57 -15.97
C GLN A 116 10.29 -28.53 -15.03
N GLU A 117 10.97 -29.62 -14.65
CA GLU A 117 10.43 -30.65 -13.74
C GLU A 117 10.42 -30.18 -12.27
N ILE A 118 11.32 -29.26 -11.92
CA ILE A 118 11.48 -28.76 -10.56
C ILE A 118 10.79 -27.38 -10.46
N PRO A 119 9.75 -27.20 -9.62
CA PRO A 119 9.24 -25.88 -9.30
C PRO A 119 10.39 -25.03 -8.76
N TRP A 120 10.64 -23.87 -9.37
CA TRP A 120 11.67 -22.94 -8.92
C TRP A 120 11.54 -22.71 -7.42
N LYS A 121 12.53 -23.17 -6.64
CA LYS A 121 12.71 -22.79 -5.24
C LYS A 121 13.24 -21.35 -5.16
N GLY A 122 12.55 -20.38 -5.75
CA GLY A 122 12.52 -19.07 -5.07
C GLY A 122 11.78 -19.40 -3.79
N ARG A 123 12.48 -19.48 -2.64
CA ARG A 123 11.98 -20.07 -1.36
C ARG A 123 10.49 -20.22 -1.47
N GLN A 124 10.00 -21.42 -1.79
CA GLN A 124 8.57 -21.62 -1.71
C GLN A 124 8.23 -21.14 -0.31
N ALA A 125 7.45 -20.06 -0.20
CA ALA A 125 6.67 -19.88 1.00
C ALA A 125 6.03 -21.26 1.17
N PRO A 126 6.37 -22.00 2.24
CA PRO A 126 5.98 -23.38 2.34
C PRO A 126 4.49 -23.46 1.99
N ALA A 127 4.09 -24.46 1.20
CA ALA A 127 2.68 -24.71 0.92
C ALA A 127 1.83 -24.88 2.21
N LYS A 128 2.50 -24.93 3.37
CA LYS A 128 2.03 -24.64 4.73
C LYS A 128 2.28 -23.15 5.02
N GLN A 129 1.39 -22.18 4.83
CA GLN A 129 -0.04 -22.11 5.09
C GLN A 129 -0.66 -21.23 3.99
N ARG A 130 -1.39 -21.80 3.03
CA ARG A 130 -2.51 -21.01 2.47
C ARG A 130 -3.40 -20.74 3.67
N LEU A 131 -3.54 -19.47 4.09
CA LEU A 131 -4.55 -19.06 5.07
C LEU A 131 -5.86 -19.75 4.68
N ARG A 132 -6.21 -20.81 5.40
CA ARG A 132 -7.61 -21.12 5.62
C ARG A 132 -8.02 -20.04 6.62
N PRO A 133 -8.96 -19.15 6.26
CA PRO A 133 -9.50 -18.24 7.26
C PRO A 133 -9.94 -19.11 8.43
N SER A 134 -9.53 -18.78 9.65
CA SER A 134 -10.32 -19.27 10.76
C SER A 134 -11.75 -18.79 10.51
N PRO A 135 -12.78 -19.59 10.82
CA PRO A 135 -14.16 -19.10 10.80
C PRO A 135 -14.34 -17.79 11.60
N SER A 136 -13.45 -17.52 12.57
CA SER A 136 -13.39 -16.26 13.31
C SER A 136 -13.06 -15.05 12.42
N LEU A 137 -12.08 -15.13 11.51
CA LEU A 137 -11.69 -13.99 10.66
C LEU A 137 -12.80 -13.56 9.69
N ALA A 138 -13.56 -14.52 9.15
CA ALA A 138 -14.71 -14.22 8.31
C ALA A 138 -15.85 -13.55 9.12
N ARG A 139 -16.04 -13.97 10.38
CA ARG A 139 -16.99 -13.37 11.31
C ARG A 139 -16.57 -11.95 11.73
N GLU A 140 -15.30 -11.74 12.05
CA GLU A 140 -14.73 -10.45 12.45
C GLU A 140 -14.87 -9.42 11.33
N LEU A 141 -14.56 -9.81 10.09
CA LEU A 141 -14.77 -8.97 8.91
C LEU A 141 -16.24 -8.67 8.59
N SER A 142 -17.15 -9.49 9.13
CA SER A 142 -18.59 -9.32 8.97
C SER A 142 -19.23 -8.33 9.93
N LEU A 143 -18.49 -7.83 10.92
CA LEU A 143 -19.05 -7.01 11.99
C LEU A 143 -18.77 -5.51 11.84
N SER A 144 -18.13 -5.04 10.76
CA SER A 144 -17.95 -3.59 10.53
C SER A 144 -17.97 -3.15 9.07
N ALA A 145 -19.17 -2.89 8.55
CA ALA A 145 -19.33 -1.82 7.59
C ALA A 145 -19.09 -0.46 8.31
N PRO A 146 -18.32 0.50 7.75
CA PRO A 146 -18.40 1.88 8.20
C PRO A 146 -19.85 2.34 8.00
N GLY A 147 -20.55 2.67 9.09
CA GLY A 147 -21.93 3.18 9.07
C GLY A 147 -23.04 2.20 9.44
N GLY A 148 -22.74 0.98 9.88
CA GLY A 148 -23.76 0.04 10.38
C GLY A 148 -24.07 0.24 11.86
N ARG A 149 -25.32 0.61 12.16
CA ARG A 149 -25.97 0.87 13.47
C ARG A 149 -25.75 -0.19 14.59
N GLY A 150 -24.53 -0.44 15.02
CA GLY A 150 -24.25 -0.74 16.43
C GLY A 150 -24.22 0.59 17.20
N LYS A 151 -24.57 0.62 18.49
CA LYS A 151 -24.39 1.85 19.31
C LYS A 151 -22.93 2.30 19.15
N ALA A 152 -22.71 3.41 18.44
CA ALA A 152 -21.39 4.03 18.38
C ALA A 152 -20.99 4.35 19.82
N VAL A 153 -19.80 3.92 20.22
CA VAL A 153 -19.24 4.36 21.49
C VAL A 153 -18.70 5.76 21.25
N ASN A 154 -19.42 6.74 21.75
CA ASN A 154 -19.00 8.13 21.68
C ASN A 154 -18.04 8.38 22.84
N PHE A 155 -16.79 8.66 22.51
CA PHE A 155 -15.76 9.11 23.45
C PHE A 155 -14.97 10.24 22.79
N THR A 156 -14.30 11.05 23.58
CA THR A 156 -13.44 12.14 23.09
C THR A 156 -11.97 11.82 23.31
N PHE A 157 -11.11 12.35 22.45
CA PHE A 157 -9.67 12.19 22.60
C PHE A 157 -8.88 13.44 22.21
N ALA A 158 -7.72 13.60 22.84
CA ALA A 158 -6.72 14.61 22.51
C ALA A 158 -5.47 13.93 21.91
N GLU A 159 -4.96 14.45 20.80
CA GLU A 159 -3.82 13.88 20.07
C GLU A 159 -2.61 14.83 20.10
N LEU A 160 -1.57 14.45 20.83
CA LEU A 160 -0.30 15.17 20.88
C LEU A 160 0.68 14.59 19.87
N PHE A 161 1.53 15.43 19.29
CA PHE A 161 2.48 15.01 18.24
C PHE A 161 1.74 14.28 17.10
N ALA A 162 0.66 14.90 16.63
CA ALA A 162 -0.36 14.25 15.81
C ALA A 162 0.17 13.70 14.48
N GLY A 163 1.27 14.28 13.97
CA GLY A 163 1.80 13.93 12.67
C GLY A 163 0.70 14.08 11.62
N ILE A 164 0.44 12.98 10.92
CA ILE A 164 -0.60 12.91 9.88
C ILE A 164 -1.89 12.22 10.35
N GLY A 165 -2.12 12.14 11.66
CA GLY A 165 -3.36 11.65 12.28
C GLY A 165 -3.48 10.13 12.29
N GLY A 166 -2.37 9.45 12.56
CA GLY A 166 -2.33 7.99 12.67
C GLY A 166 -3.16 7.48 13.85
N PHE A 167 -3.16 8.20 15.00
CA PHE A 167 -4.03 7.82 16.11
C PHE A 167 -5.48 8.19 15.81
N ARG A 168 -5.72 9.42 15.33
CA ARG A 168 -7.06 9.88 14.96
C ARG A 168 -7.80 8.91 14.05
N LEU A 169 -7.15 8.47 12.97
CA LEU A 169 -7.77 7.54 12.02
C LEU A 169 -8.16 6.20 12.68
N GLY A 170 -7.35 5.70 13.62
CA GLY A 170 -7.66 4.48 14.36
C GLY A 170 -8.82 4.66 15.36
N LEU A 171 -8.82 5.75 16.12
CA LEU A 171 -9.81 6.04 17.16
C LEU A 171 -11.17 6.50 16.60
N GLU A 172 -11.19 7.31 15.55
CA GLU A 172 -12.44 7.72 14.88
C GLU A 172 -13.16 6.50 14.28
N ARG A 173 -12.42 5.45 13.88
CA ARG A 173 -13.02 4.19 13.40
C ARG A 173 -13.80 3.44 14.50
N LEU A 174 -13.56 3.77 15.76
CA LEU A 174 -14.26 3.23 16.93
C LEU A 174 -15.40 4.15 17.42
N GLY A 175 -15.60 5.32 16.81
CA GLY A 175 -16.57 6.34 17.25
C GLY A 175 -15.97 7.47 18.09
N GLY A 176 -14.64 7.53 18.21
CA GLY A 176 -13.96 8.61 18.93
C GLY A 176 -14.09 9.95 18.21
N ASN A 177 -14.16 11.04 18.98
CA ASN A 177 -14.16 12.40 18.47
C ASN A 177 -12.88 13.13 18.92
N CYS A 178 -12.08 13.58 17.96
CA CYS A 178 -10.89 14.38 18.24
C CYS A 178 -11.34 15.76 18.75
N VAL A 179 -10.95 16.14 19.97
CA VAL A 179 -11.29 17.47 20.54
C VAL A 179 -10.09 18.41 20.61
N PHE A 180 -8.88 17.86 20.49
CA PHE A 180 -7.63 18.61 20.44
C PHE A 180 -6.58 17.87 19.62
N ALA A 181 -5.77 18.61 18.86
CA ALA A 181 -4.60 18.07 18.17
C ALA A 181 -3.44 19.07 18.20
N SER A 182 -2.21 18.60 18.36
CA SER A 182 -0.98 19.42 18.24
C SER A 182 0.03 18.79 17.30
N GLU A 183 0.52 19.58 16.34
CA GLU A 183 1.60 19.21 15.41
C GLU A 183 2.46 20.43 15.08
N ILE A 184 3.72 20.39 15.50
CA ILE A 184 4.64 21.51 15.36
C ILE A 184 5.03 21.78 13.91
N GLU A 185 5.15 20.75 13.07
CA GLU A 185 5.69 20.91 11.72
C GLU A 185 4.61 21.34 10.70
N PRO A 186 4.73 22.53 10.07
CA PRO A 186 3.67 23.08 9.24
C PRO A 186 3.22 22.18 8.09
N TYR A 187 4.17 21.59 7.35
CA TYR A 187 3.85 20.76 6.18
C TYR A 187 3.12 19.45 6.59
N THR A 188 3.45 18.90 7.75
CA THR A 188 2.79 17.74 8.36
C THR A 188 1.39 18.11 8.87
N ARG A 189 1.26 19.31 9.45
CA ARG A 189 -0.03 19.89 9.83
C ARG A 189 -0.94 20.08 8.62
N ASP A 190 -0.42 20.57 7.49
CA ASP A 190 -1.19 20.72 6.26
C ASP A 190 -1.73 19.39 5.75
N MET A 191 -0.92 18.32 5.79
CA MET A 191 -1.36 16.96 5.46
C MET A 191 -2.48 16.48 6.40
N TYR A 192 -2.36 16.75 7.69
CA TYR A 192 -3.39 16.43 8.68
C TYR A 192 -4.70 17.18 8.36
N LEU A 193 -4.64 18.50 8.19
CA LEU A 193 -5.78 19.35 7.85
C LEU A 193 -6.44 18.94 6.54
N HIS A 194 -5.64 18.52 5.56
CA HIS A 194 -6.14 18.05 4.26
C HIS A 194 -7.02 16.79 4.37
N ASN A 195 -6.78 15.96 5.39
CA ASN A 195 -7.53 14.72 5.63
C ASN A 195 -8.68 14.89 6.62
N PHE A 196 -8.50 15.73 7.65
CA PHE A 196 -9.45 15.81 8.77
C PHE A 196 -10.15 17.17 8.92
N GLY A 197 -9.79 18.16 8.11
CA GLY A 197 -10.24 19.54 8.26
C GLY A 197 -9.64 20.23 9.49
N ASN A 198 -10.11 21.43 9.78
CA ASN A 198 -9.62 22.28 10.87
C ASN A 198 -10.55 22.31 12.09
N ALA A 199 -11.26 21.20 12.32
CA ALA A 199 -12.12 21.01 13.49
C ALA A 199 -11.74 19.69 14.18
N PRO A 200 -11.06 19.74 15.34
CA PRO A 200 -10.59 20.93 16.06
C PRO A 200 -9.44 21.63 15.32
N ALA A 201 -9.13 22.86 15.73
CA ALA A 201 -7.93 23.54 15.25
C ALA A 201 -6.68 22.77 15.68
N VAL A 202 -5.71 22.62 14.78
CA VAL A 202 -4.46 21.92 15.09
C VAL A 202 -3.46 22.92 15.65
N ALA A 203 -3.18 22.81 16.95
CA ALA A 203 -2.20 23.61 17.64
C ALA A 203 -0.77 23.35 17.12
N GLY A 204 0.10 24.35 17.26
CA GLY A 204 1.50 24.26 16.89
C GLY A 204 2.34 23.54 17.95
N ASP A 205 3.39 24.22 18.42
CA ASP A 205 4.25 23.71 19.49
C ASP A 205 3.42 23.47 20.77
N ILE A 206 3.50 22.26 21.30
CA ILE A 206 2.76 21.87 22.50
C ILE A 206 3.24 22.62 23.76
N GLN A 207 4.49 23.09 23.75
CA GLN A 207 5.07 23.88 24.85
C GLN A 207 4.41 25.24 24.99
N GLU A 208 3.82 25.78 23.92
CA GLU A 208 3.11 27.06 23.92
C GLU A 208 1.63 26.92 24.32
N VAL A 209 1.14 25.68 24.44
CA VAL A 209 -0.26 25.40 24.76
C VAL A 209 -0.45 25.32 26.28
N ASP A 210 -1.33 26.17 26.80
CA ASP A 210 -1.83 26.03 28.17
C ASP A 210 -2.61 24.72 28.29
N ALA A 211 -2.19 23.86 29.23
CA ALA A 211 -2.83 22.56 29.44
C ALA A 211 -4.29 22.71 29.88
N SER A 212 -4.63 23.80 30.58
CA SER A 212 -6.01 24.07 31.01
C SER A 212 -6.95 24.45 29.86
N ALA A 213 -6.38 24.87 28.72
CA ALA A 213 -7.14 25.21 27.51
C ALA A 213 -7.45 23.98 26.64
N ILE A 214 -6.85 22.82 26.91
CA ILE A 214 -7.15 21.58 26.21
C ILE A 214 -8.53 21.09 26.67
N PRO A 215 -9.51 20.90 25.75
CA PRO A 215 -10.84 20.44 26.11
C PRO A 215 -10.83 19.10 26.86
N PRO A 216 -11.80 18.86 27.76
CA PRO A 216 -11.94 17.57 28.44
C PRO A 216 -12.01 16.41 27.45
N HIS A 217 -11.28 15.34 27.74
CA HIS A 217 -11.18 14.18 26.87
C HIS A 217 -11.04 12.88 27.66
N ASP A 218 -11.54 11.79 27.08
CA ASP A 218 -11.49 10.46 27.71
C ASP A 218 -10.12 9.80 27.53
N ILE A 219 -9.49 10.02 26.37
CA ILE A 219 -8.22 9.40 25.99
C ILE A 219 -7.21 10.46 25.53
N LEU A 220 -6.01 10.46 26.11
CA LEU A 220 -4.87 11.19 25.56
C LEU A 220 -3.97 10.26 24.75
N VAL A 221 -3.62 10.63 23.52
CA VAL A 221 -2.71 9.84 22.68
C VAL A 221 -1.50 10.65 22.25
N ALA A 222 -0.33 10.01 22.20
CA ALA A 222 0.91 10.69 21.84
C ALA A 222 1.95 9.77 21.20
N GLY A 223 2.47 10.14 20.03
CA GLY A 223 3.60 9.49 19.36
C GLY A 223 4.88 10.29 19.56
N PHE A 224 5.43 10.28 20.76
CA PHE A 224 6.50 11.21 21.13
C PHE A 224 7.88 10.73 20.64
N PRO A 225 8.80 11.66 20.30
CA PRO A 225 10.09 11.30 19.73
C PRO A 225 10.97 10.50 20.70
N CYS A 226 11.62 9.46 20.20
CA CYS A 226 12.61 8.67 20.93
C CYS A 226 13.96 9.42 20.98
N GLN A 227 14.20 10.21 22.02
CA GLN A 227 15.45 10.95 22.22
C GLN A 227 16.25 10.37 23.39
N PRO A 228 17.52 10.74 23.58
CA PRO A 228 18.34 10.19 24.66
C PRO A 228 17.75 10.63 26.01
N PHE A 229 16.98 9.75 26.64
CA PHE A 229 16.41 9.93 27.97
C PHE A 229 17.46 9.98 29.09
N SER A 230 18.75 9.94 28.76
CA SER A 230 19.87 10.18 29.68
C SER A 230 19.77 11.53 30.39
N ALA A 231 18.98 12.48 29.87
CA ALA A 231 18.65 13.75 30.53
C ALA A 231 17.74 13.59 31.77
N LEU A 232 16.95 12.51 31.90
CA LEU A 232 16.06 12.28 33.04
C LEU A 232 16.77 11.63 34.25
N GLY A 233 17.96 11.05 34.05
CA GLY A 233 18.60 10.18 35.03
C GLY A 233 19.73 10.77 35.87
N THR A 234 20.44 11.81 35.42
CA THR A 234 21.74 12.15 36.07
C THR A 234 22.17 13.61 36.16
N GLN A 235 21.41 14.60 35.67
CA GLN A 235 21.77 16.02 35.85
C GLN A 235 20.52 16.92 35.77
N PRO A 236 20.45 18.03 36.54
CA PRO A 236 19.59 19.14 36.19
C PRO A 236 20.22 19.85 34.98
N ALA A 237 19.97 19.35 33.77
CA ALA A 237 20.53 19.91 32.54
C ALA A 237 19.40 20.42 31.63
N PHE A 238 19.11 21.71 31.78
CA PHE A 238 18.33 22.55 30.86
C PHE A 238 19.09 22.78 29.54
N ASP A 239 19.44 21.72 28.80
CA ASP A 239 20.19 21.88 27.53
C ASP A 239 19.86 20.84 26.43
N ASP A 240 18.84 19.99 26.60
CA ASP A 240 18.28 19.24 25.48
C ASP A 240 16.75 19.41 25.45
N ASP A 241 16.28 20.26 24.52
CA ASP A 241 14.86 20.63 24.29
C ASP A 241 13.90 19.46 24.02
N ARG A 242 14.45 18.25 24.02
CA ARG A 242 13.91 17.00 23.50
C ARG A 242 13.50 16.04 24.62
N GLY A 243 14.21 16.06 25.75
CA GLY A 243 13.72 15.45 27.01
C GLY A 243 12.51 16.19 27.60
N LEU A 244 12.28 17.44 27.17
CA LEU A 244 11.14 18.28 27.55
C LEU A 244 9.80 17.73 27.05
N LEU A 245 9.77 17.05 25.90
CA LEU A 245 8.49 16.66 25.29
C LEU A 245 7.72 15.59 26.08
N PHE A 246 8.41 14.72 26.83
CA PHE A 246 7.75 13.82 27.77
C PHE A 246 7.22 14.57 29.00
N ARG A 247 7.93 15.61 29.46
CA ARG A 247 7.46 16.50 30.53
C ARG A 247 6.20 17.25 30.11
N GLU A 248 6.07 17.63 28.85
CA GLU A 248 4.84 18.22 28.32
C GLU A 248 3.65 17.25 28.34
N ILE A 249 3.89 15.97 28.05
CA ILE A 249 2.85 14.93 28.22
C ILE A 249 2.42 14.85 29.69
N LEU A 250 3.37 14.81 30.63
CA LEU A 250 3.07 14.78 32.07
C LEU A 250 2.29 16.02 32.51
N ARG A 251 2.74 17.22 32.14
CA ARG A 251 2.07 18.49 32.42
C ARG A 251 0.60 18.46 31.98
N ILE A 252 0.34 17.92 30.79
CA ILE A 252 -1.03 17.80 30.26
C ILE A 252 -1.82 16.71 30.99
N LEU A 253 -1.23 15.55 31.27
CA LEU A 253 -1.89 14.48 32.01
C LEU A 253 -2.26 14.91 33.43
N GLU A 254 -1.39 15.65 34.13
CA GLU A 254 -1.63 16.19 35.47
C GLU A 254 -2.77 17.22 35.47
N ALA A 255 -2.85 18.07 34.44
CA ALA A 255 -3.90 19.08 34.34
C ALA A 255 -5.26 18.52 33.88
N SER A 256 -5.27 17.63 32.88
CA SER A 256 -6.49 17.15 32.23
C SER A 256 -7.04 15.85 32.82
N GLN A 257 -6.20 15.03 33.46
CA GLN A 257 -6.56 13.77 34.13
C GLN A 257 -7.55 12.88 33.34
N PRO A 258 -7.30 12.58 32.05
CA PRO A 258 -8.14 11.68 31.25
C PRO A 258 -8.27 10.29 31.89
N ASN A 259 -9.32 9.56 31.52
CA ASN A 259 -9.51 8.19 32.02
C ASN A 259 -8.39 7.25 31.55
N PHE A 260 -7.91 7.47 30.32
CA PHE A 260 -6.89 6.65 29.69
C PHE A 260 -5.84 7.48 28.96
N PHE A 261 -4.65 6.91 28.77
CA PHE A 261 -3.72 7.39 27.76
C PHE A 261 -3.10 6.25 26.96
N LEU A 262 -2.64 6.57 25.75
CA LEU A 262 -1.90 5.67 24.88
C LEU A 262 -0.69 6.38 24.27
N LEU A 263 0.50 6.05 24.74
CA LEU A 263 1.75 6.59 24.22
C LEU A 263 2.44 5.56 23.32
N GLU A 264 3.02 5.98 22.20
CA GLU A 264 3.78 5.11 21.30
C GLU A 264 5.25 5.49 21.25
N ASN A 265 6.12 4.49 21.23
CA ASN A 265 7.56 4.67 21.02
C ASN A 265 8.21 3.46 20.32
N VAL A 266 9.46 3.63 19.90
CA VAL A 266 10.24 2.57 19.25
C VAL A 266 10.71 1.50 20.25
N PRO A 267 10.93 0.25 19.81
CA PRO A 267 11.42 -0.84 20.68
C PRO A 267 12.77 -0.59 21.37
N GLY A 268 13.54 0.39 20.90
CA GLY A 268 14.78 0.81 21.56
C GLY A 268 14.56 1.29 22.99
N LEU A 269 13.38 1.84 23.30
CA LEU A 269 13.02 2.34 24.63
C LEU A 269 13.16 1.27 25.72
N LEU A 270 12.76 0.03 25.43
CA LEU A 270 12.82 -1.10 26.38
C LEU A 270 14.23 -1.42 26.89
N ARG A 271 15.27 -1.00 26.16
CA ARG A 271 16.68 -1.29 26.45
C ARG A 271 17.49 -0.02 26.64
N CYS A 272 16.85 1.14 26.61
CA CYS A 272 17.53 2.42 26.76
C CYS A 272 18.08 2.51 28.18
N ASP A 273 19.38 2.79 28.31
CA ASP A 273 20.06 2.89 29.60
C ASP A 273 19.81 1.66 30.51
N ASP A 274 19.97 0.46 29.93
CA ASP A 274 19.69 -0.83 30.58
C ASP A 274 18.25 -0.97 31.13
N GLY A 275 17.31 -0.23 30.54
CA GLY A 275 15.90 -0.23 30.94
C GLY A 275 15.54 0.82 32.00
N ARG A 276 16.51 1.53 32.58
CA ARG A 276 16.28 2.56 33.62
C ARG A 276 15.30 3.64 33.15
N VAL A 277 15.44 4.05 31.90
CA VAL A 277 14.59 5.08 31.27
C VAL A 277 13.11 4.70 31.28
N LEU A 278 12.79 3.46 30.92
CA LEU A 278 11.40 3.01 30.89
C LEU A 278 10.82 2.97 32.31
N GLU A 279 11.62 2.55 33.29
CA GLU A 279 11.19 2.53 34.69
C GLU A 279 10.98 3.95 35.24
N THR A 280 11.83 4.93 34.88
CA THR A 280 11.60 6.34 35.19
C THR A 280 10.29 6.85 34.58
N ILE A 281 10.05 6.58 33.29
CA ILE A 281 8.79 6.97 32.62
C ILE A 281 7.57 6.37 33.34
N LYS A 282 7.61 5.07 33.68
CA LYS A 282 6.52 4.42 34.42
C LYS A 282 6.31 5.04 35.79
N ALA A 283 7.39 5.35 36.52
CA ALA A 283 7.31 5.97 37.83
C ALA A 283 6.69 7.37 37.77
N GLU A 284 7.11 8.22 36.82
CA GLU A 284 6.55 9.56 36.63
C GLU A 284 5.06 9.51 36.23
N LEU A 285 4.68 8.59 35.33
CA LEU A 285 3.27 8.38 34.96
C LEU A 285 2.43 7.85 36.13
N SER A 286 3.01 7.01 36.99
CA SER A 286 2.34 6.52 38.21
C SER A 286 2.14 7.64 39.23
N GLN A 287 3.13 8.52 39.39
CA GLN A 287 3.02 9.72 40.22
C GLN A 287 1.95 10.69 39.70
N ALA A 288 1.74 10.76 38.38
CA ALA A 288 0.66 11.51 37.76
C ALA A 288 -0.74 10.87 37.93
N GLY A 289 -0.86 9.76 38.66
CA GLY A 289 -2.14 9.14 39.03
C GLY A 289 -2.63 8.02 38.11
N TYR A 290 -1.71 7.31 37.44
CA TYR A 290 -2.07 6.24 36.50
C TYR A 290 -1.43 4.88 36.81
N ASP A 291 -2.20 3.82 36.64
CA ASP A 291 -1.70 2.46 36.52
C ASP A 291 -1.17 2.25 35.09
N VAL A 292 0.09 1.85 34.96
CA VAL A 292 0.80 1.83 33.67
C VAL A 292 1.08 0.40 33.20
N LEU A 293 0.64 0.09 31.99
CA LEU A 293 0.93 -1.15 31.26
C LEU A 293 1.84 -0.86 30.06
N VAL A 294 2.66 -1.83 29.67
CA VAL A 294 3.58 -1.71 28.52
C VAL A 294 3.43 -2.92 27.61
N GLU A 295 3.05 -2.66 26.36
CA GLU A 295 2.83 -3.70 25.35
C GLU A 295 3.75 -3.51 24.14
N THR A 296 4.20 -4.60 23.54
CA THR A 296 4.94 -4.55 22.27
C THR A 296 4.13 -5.18 21.15
N VAL A 297 3.60 -4.35 20.25
CA VAL A 297 2.75 -4.80 19.15
C VAL A 297 3.49 -4.72 17.82
N ASN A 298 3.34 -5.75 16.99
CA ASN A 298 3.88 -5.79 15.63
C ASN A 298 2.75 -5.61 14.62
N ALA A 299 2.85 -4.58 13.78
CA ALA A 299 1.84 -4.32 12.74
C ALA A 299 1.73 -5.41 11.66
N LYS A 300 2.68 -6.36 11.60
CA LYS A 300 2.76 -7.45 10.60
C LYS A 300 1.46 -8.23 10.39
N ALA A 301 0.65 -8.40 11.43
CA ALA A 301 -0.63 -9.11 11.32
C ALA A 301 -1.65 -8.33 10.46
N LEU A 302 -1.56 -7.00 10.45
CA LEU A 302 -2.51 -6.08 9.84
C LEU A 302 -1.92 -5.31 8.64
N THR A 303 -0.60 -5.33 8.45
CA THR A 303 0.09 -4.64 7.36
C THR A 303 1.13 -5.53 6.70
N ALA A 304 1.54 -5.18 5.49
CA ALA A 304 2.62 -5.87 4.77
C ALA A 304 4.02 -5.63 5.38
N GLN A 305 4.12 -5.18 6.63
CA GLN A 305 5.35 -4.70 7.26
C GLN A 305 5.63 -5.31 8.63
N ALA A 306 6.88 -5.69 8.88
CA ALA A 306 7.35 -6.02 10.23
C ALA A 306 7.72 -4.75 11.02
N ARG A 307 6.73 -4.03 11.57
CA ARG A 307 6.90 -2.83 12.40
C ARG A 307 6.49 -3.10 13.84
N LYS A 308 7.48 -3.36 14.69
CA LYS A 308 7.28 -3.44 16.16
C LYS A 308 7.31 -2.05 16.77
N ARG A 309 6.40 -1.79 17.71
CA ARG A 309 6.33 -0.59 18.55
C ARG A 309 5.97 -0.93 19.98
N VAL A 310 6.43 -0.08 20.89
CA VAL A 310 6.12 -0.13 22.32
C VAL A 310 4.97 0.83 22.56
N PHE A 311 3.94 0.35 23.24
CA PHE A 311 2.79 1.13 23.64
C PHE A 311 2.75 1.18 25.16
N ILE A 312 2.72 2.38 25.71
CA ILE A 312 2.55 2.62 27.15
C ILE A 312 1.11 3.04 27.35
N ILE A 313 0.37 2.25 28.11
CA ILE A 313 -1.07 2.35 28.26
C ILE A 313 -1.34 2.73 29.71
N GLY A 314 -2.02 3.86 29.91
CA GLY A 314 -2.36 4.36 31.23
C GLY A 314 -3.84 4.20 31.52
N PHE A 315 -4.14 3.80 32.74
CA PHE A 315 -5.48 3.80 33.31
C PHE A 315 -5.44 4.68 34.55
N ARG A 316 -6.34 5.66 34.66
CA ARG A 316 -6.41 6.47 35.88
C ARG A 316 -6.58 5.54 37.09
N THR A 317 -5.71 5.63 38.10
CA THR A 317 -5.62 4.65 39.20
C THR A 317 -6.95 4.51 39.95
N GLU A 318 -7.68 5.62 40.11
CA GLU A 318 -9.01 5.63 40.75
C GLU A 318 -10.05 4.77 40.03
N SER A 319 -9.88 4.53 38.72
CA SER A 319 -10.79 3.68 37.93
C SER A 319 -10.64 2.19 38.27
N GLN A 320 -9.48 1.78 38.78
CA GLN A 320 -9.12 0.38 39.03
C GLN A 320 -9.31 -0.52 37.80
N LEU A 321 -9.16 0.00 36.57
CA LEU A 321 -9.46 -0.75 35.34
C LEU A 321 -8.25 -1.48 34.72
N ALA A 322 -7.02 -1.15 35.11
CA ALA A 322 -5.82 -1.70 34.47
C ALA A 322 -5.77 -3.24 34.44
N HIS A 323 -6.21 -3.89 35.52
CA HIS A 323 -6.24 -5.35 35.63
C HIS A 323 -7.23 -6.02 34.66
N LYS A 324 -8.16 -5.27 34.05
CA LYS A 324 -9.11 -5.77 33.06
C LYS A 324 -8.58 -5.68 31.63
N PHE A 325 -7.49 -4.94 31.41
CA PHE A 325 -6.91 -4.79 30.08
C PHE A 325 -6.38 -6.13 29.57
N GLN A 326 -6.74 -6.47 28.35
CA GLN A 326 -6.26 -7.64 27.65
C GLN A 326 -6.02 -7.29 26.20
N LEU A 327 -4.77 -7.46 25.75
CA LEU A 327 -4.44 -7.34 24.34
C LEU A 327 -5.13 -8.49 23.57
N PRO A 328 -6.03 -8.20 22.62
CA PRO A 328 -6.68 -9.25 21.86
C PRO A 328 -5.69 -10.02 20.99
N ASN A 329 -6.06 -11.25 20.67
CA ASN A 329 -5.40 -11.99 19.59
C ASN A 329 -5.69 -11.30 18.26
N ILE A 330 -4.67 -10.70 17.64
CA ILE A 330 -4.80 -10.00 16.37
C ILE A 330 -4.73 -11.02 15.22
N PRO A 331 -5.77 -11.14 14.38
CA PRO A 331 -5.75 -12.02 13.23
C PRO A 331 -4.69 -11.61 12.22
N ASP A 332 -3.93 -12.59 11.71
CA ASP A 332 -2.89 -12.35 10.71
C ASP A 332 -3.48 -12.44 9.29
N LEU A 333 -3.65 -11.29 8.63
CA LEU A 333 -4.05 -11.21 7.22
C LEU A 333 -2.99 -11.75 6.25
N CYS A 334 -1.79 -12.02 6.75
CA CYS A 334 -0.62 -12.46 5.99
C CYS A 334 -0.31 -11.57 4.78
N LEU A 335 -0.49 -10.26 4.92
CA LEU A 335 -0.17 -9.31 3.86
C LEU A 335 1.32 -9.35 3.53
N ARG A 336 1.63 -9.12 2.26
CA ARG A 336 2.98 -9.12 1.66
C ARG A 336 3.16 -7.92 0.75
N ALA A 337 4.37 -7.71 0.25
CA ALA A 337 4.67 -6.57 -0.62
C ALA A 337 3.72 -6.50 -1.82
N GLU A 338 3.36 -7.64 -2.45
CA GLU A 338 2.44 -7.64 -3.58
C GLU A 338 1.04 -7.07 -3.28
N ASP A 339 0.64 -7.03 -2.01
CA ASP A 339 -0.66 -6.49 -1.60
C ASP A 339 -0.71 -4.96 -1.66
N ILE A 340 0.43 -4.30 -1.49
CA ILE A 340 0.53 -2.84 -1.39
C ILE A 340 1.10 -2.16 -2.65
N LEU A 341 1.88 -2.89 -3.44
CA LEU A 341 2.64 -2.35 -4.56
C LEU A 341 1.75 -1.97 -5.74
N GLU A 342 2.00 -0.78 -6.29
CA GLU A 342 1.47 -0.31 -7.56
C GLU A 342 2.18 -1.00 -8.72
N THR A 343 1.40 -1.33 -9.74
CA THR A 343 1.93 -1.82 -11.01
C THR A 343 2.79 -0.73 -11.66
N GLU A 344 3.77 -1.15 -12.47
CA GLU A 344 4.64 -0.20 -13.15
C GLU A 344 3.85 0.77 -14.06
N ASP A 345 2.78 0.28 -14.70
CA ASP A 345 1.89 1.10 -15.56
C ASP A 345 1.12 2.16 -14.76
N GLU A 346 0.73 1.88 -13.51
CA GLU A 346 0.09 2.87 -12.63
C GLU A 346 1.07 4.00 -12.27
N VAL A 347 2.31 3.65 -11.90
CA VAL A 347 3.34 4.63 -11.56
C VAL A 347 3.82 5.40 -12.80
N MET A 348 3.85 4.75 -13.96
CA MET A 348 4.19 5.39 -15.23
C MET A 348 3.16 6.45 -15.62
N ARG A 349 1.87 6.15 -15.46
CA ARG A 349 0.77 7.10 -15.73
C ARG A 349 0.78 8.31 -14.81
N SER A 350 1.39 8.21 -13.62
CA SER A 350 1.56 9.36 -12.74
C SER A 350 2.71 10.29 -13.16
N GLY A 351 3.52 9.90 -14.16
CA GLY A 351 4.70 10.66 -14.59
C GLY A 351 5.90 10.59 -13.64
N LEU A 352 5.82 9.84 -12.53
CA LEU A 352 6.83 9.85 -11.46
C LEU A 352 7.71 8.59 -11.45
N LEU A 353 7.53 7.67 -12.40
CA LEU A 353 8.27 6.42 -12.42
C LEU A 353 9.78 6.63 -12.47
N GLU A 354 10.24 7.60 -13.26
CA GLU A 354 11.67 7.94 -13.37
C GLU A 354 12.20 8.55 -12.06
N ASP A 355 11.44 9.45 -11.44
CA ASP A 355 11.78 10.09 -10.16
C ASP A 355 11.93 9.09 -9.00
N TYR A 356 11.10 8.04 -9.00
CA TYR A 356 11.20 6.96 -8.02
C TYR A 356 12.32 5.98 -8.34
N THR A 357 12.69 5.83 -9.61
CA THR A 357 13.73 4.90 -10.05
C THR A 357 15.10 5.35 -9.56
N LEU A 358 15.97 4.39 -9.26
CA LEU A 358 17.34 4.69 -8.87
C LEU A 358 18.12 5.20 -10.08
N THR A 359 18.91 6.27 -9.88
CA THR A 359 19.89 6.69 -10.89
C THR A 359 21.06 5.70 -10.95
N ASP A 360 21.85 5.73 -12.03
CA ASP A 360 23.09 4.95 -12.14
C ASP A 360 24.03 5.17 -10.96
N GLU A 361 24.28 6.44 -10.62
CA GLU A 361 25.14 6.81 -9.49
C GLU A 361 24.61 6.24 -8.16
N GLN A 362 23.30 6.30 -7.92
CA GLN A 362 22.69 5.76 -6.72
C GLN A 362 22.82 4.24 -6.65
N PHE A 363 22.64 3.57 -7.79
CA PHE A 363 22.72 2.12 -7.89
C PHE A 363 24.16 1.60 -7.71
N VAL A 364 25.13 2.22 -8.39
CA VAL A 364 26.56 1.91 -8.24
C VAL A 364 27.02 2.10 -6.79
N ARG A 365 26.64 3.22 -6.16
CA ARG A 365 26.96 3.47 -4.74
C ARG A 365 26.33 2.45 -3.79
N LEU A 366 25.10 2.01 -4.08
CA LEU A 366 24.44 0.97 -3.31
C LEU A 366 25.20 -0.36 -3.44
N GLN A 367 25.57 -0.75 -4.66
CA GLN A 367 26.32 -1.97 -4.94
C GLN A 367 27.71 -1.97 -4.28
N GLY A 368 28.38 -0.82 -4.21
CA GLY A 368 29.66 -0.66 -3.53
C GLY A 368 29.60 -0.67 -1.99
N SER A 369 28.42 -0.73 -1.37
CA SER A 369 28.30 -0.67 0.09
C SER A 369 28.60 -2.03 0.75
N ALA A 370 29.71 -2.12 1.48
CA ALA A 370 30.05 -3.33 2.25
C ALA A 370 28.96 -3.73 3.26
N LYS A 371 28.30 -2.74 3.89
CA LYS A 371 27.17 -2.97 4.80
C LYS A 371 25.99 -3.62 4.07
N TRP A 372 25.69 -3.15 2.86
CA TRP A 372 24.60 -3.67 2.04
C TRP A 372 24.89 -5.10 1.58
N ALA A 373 26.10 -5.35 1.08
CA ALA A 373 26.55 -6.69 0.66
C ALA A 373 26.44 -7.69 1.82
N ARG A 374 26.96 -7.36 3.00
CA ARG A 374 26.88 -8.19 4.22
C ARG A 374 25.43 -8.47 4.65
N ARG A 375 24.49 -7.57 4.36
CA ARG A 375 23.06 -7.75 4.66
C ARG A 375 22.32 -8.59 3.60
N GLY A 376 23.01 -9.18 2.63
CA GLY A 376 22.40 -10.00 1.58
C GLY A 376 22.07 -9.24 0.29
N GLY A 377 22.60 -8.02 0.13
CA GLY A 377 22.54 -7.25 -1.10
C GLY A 377 21.12 -7.06 -1.64
N MET A 378 20.94 -7.40 -2.92
CA MET A 378 19.67 -7.19 -3.63
C MET A 378 18.55 -8.05 -3.04
N SER A 379 18.89 -9.27 -2.61
CA SER A 379 17.92 -10.21 -2.07
C SER A 379 17.19 -9.66 -0.85
N SER A 380 17.89 -8.96 0.05
CA SER A 380 17.32 -8.38 1.27
C SER A 380 16.76 -6.98 1.08
N THR A 381 17.26 -6.27 0.07
CA THR A 381 16.85 -4.89 -0.22
C THR A 381 15.57 -4.82 -1.02
N LEU A 382 15.26 -5.82 -1.85
CA LEU A 382 14.06 -5.81 -2.65
C LEU A 382 12.83 -6.30 -1.86
N ALA A 383 11.75 -5.54 -1.99
CA ALA A 383 10.40 -5.88 -1.57
C ALA A 383 9.78 -6.87 -2.56
N TRP A 384 10.25 -8.11 -2.51
CA TRP A 384 9.68 -9.20 -3.30
C TRP A 384 8.22 -9.42 -2.94
N GLY A 385 7.40 -9.75 -3.93
CA GLY A 385 5.94 -9.84 -3.77
C GLY A 385 5.49 -10.75 -2.62
N ASP A 386 6.23 -11.82 -2.34
CA ASP A 386 5.97 -12.80 -1.28
C ASP A 386 6.54 -12.43 0.09
N LYS A 387 7.29 -11.33 0.19
CA LYS A 387 7.95 -10.90 1.42
C LYS A 387 7.10 -9.95 2.24
N VAL A 388 7.30 -10.04 3.55
CA VAL A 388 6.94 -8.98 4.48
C VAL A 388 8.03 -7.92 4.41
N CYS A 389 7.62 -6.67 4.22
CA CYS A 389 8.51 -5.53 4.11
C CYS A 389 9.16 -5.19 5.46
N ALA A 390 10.33 -4.55 5.39
CA ALA A 390 11.01 -3.99 6.54
C ALA A 390 10.30 -2.72 7.03
N THR A 391 10.58 -2.32 8.28
CA THR A 391 10.08 -1.07 8.88
C THR A 391 10.41 0.14 8.00
N LEU A 392 9.38 0.90 7.66
CA LEU A 392 9.49 2.20 7.01
C LEU A 392 9.91 3.21 8.07
N VAL A 393 10.95 3.96 7.76
CA VAL A 393 11.59 4.91 8.68
C VAL A 393 11.45 6.33 8.13
N GLY A 394 11.36 7.34 8.99
CA GLY A 394 11.19 8.75 8.54
C GLY A 394 12.36 9.31 7.72
N HIS A 395 13.48 8.58 7.63
CA HIS A 395 14.61 8.91 6.76
C HIS A 395 14.71 7.98 5.54
N TYR A 396 13.60 7.33 5.16
CA TYR A 396 13.53 6.49 3.97
C TYR A 396 14.01 7.25 2.72
N GLY A 397 14.79 6.59 1.87
CA GLY A 397 15.42 7.20 0.71
C GLY A 397 16.68 8.04 1.01
N LYS A 398 16.84 8.62 2.20
CA LYS A 398 18.03 9.45 2.56
C LYS A 398 19.30 8.62 2.71
N THR A 399 19.18 7.40 3.22
CA THR A 399 20.32 6.48 3.41
C THR A 399 20.32 5.31 2.44
N LEU A 400 19.76 5.53 1.24
CA LEU A 400 19.67 4.54 0.17
C LEU A 400 21.04 3.96 -0.16
N ARG A 401 22.06 4.80 -0.34
CA ARG A 401 23.46 4.38 -0.58
C ARG A 401 24.08 3.46 0.49
N LYS A 402 23.47 3.37 1.69
CA LYS A 402 23.93 2.50 2.80
C LYS A 402 23.13 1.19 2.89
N GLY A 403 22.20 0.95 1.96
CA GLY A 403 21.36 -0.25 1.95
C GLY A 403 20.32 -0.30 3.07
N ASN A 404 19.88 0.86 3.58
CA ASN A 404 18.90 0.94 4.66
C ASN A 404 17.46 1.10 4.15
N SER A 405 17.26 1.40 2.87
CA SER A 405 15.94 1.59 2.27
C SER A 405 15.58 0.37 1.44
N GLN A 406 14.45 -0.25 1.75
CA GLN A 406 13.90 -1.32 0.93
C GLN A 406 13.35 -0.73 -0.39
N LEU A 407 13.52 -1.44 -1.50
CA LEU A 407 13.21 -0.97 -2.85
C LEU A 407 12.23 -1.92 -3.54
N VAL A 408 11.48 -1.41 -4.50
CA VAL A 408 10.55 -2.18 -5.32
C VAL A 408 11.29 -2.76 -6.52
N PRO A 409 11.22 -4.07 -6.75
CA PRO A 409 11.78 -4.68 -7.96
C PRO A 409 11.05 -4.16 -9.21
N ARG A 410 11.81 -3.85 -10.25
CA ARG A 410 11.29 -3.55 -11.59
C ARG A 410 11.65 -4.64 -12.57
N ASN A 411 11.05 -4.63 -13.75
CA ASN A 411 11.46 -5.54 -14.81
C ASN A 411 12.85 -5.13 -15.32
N ALA A 412 13.80 -6.07 -15.41
CA ALA A 412 15.07 -5.83 -16.08
C ALA A 412 14.84 -5.31 -17.52
N PRO A 413 15.68 -4.39 -18.03
CA PRO A 413 16.89 -3.82 -17.42
C PRO A 413 16.64 -2.63 -16.46
N PHE A 414 15.39 -2.28 -16.17
CA PHE A 414 15.08 -1.11 -15.37
C PHE A 414 15.43 -1.30 -13.90
N LYS A 415 16.32 -0.43 -13.39
CA LYS A 415 16.81 -0.42 -12.01
C LYS A 415 15.65 -0.43 -11.01
N PRO A 416 15.84 -0.96 -9.79
CA PRO A 416 14.83 -0.89 -8.75
C PRO A 416 14.36 0.56 -8.54
N ARG A 417 13.14 0.71 -8.02
CA ARG A 417 12.60 2.02 -7.63
C ARG A 417 12.33 2.07 -6.14
N ARG A 418 12.16 3.28 -5.60
CA ARG A 418 11.61 3.50 -4.27
C ARG A 418 10.14 3.11 -4.24
N PHE A 419 9.61 2.88 -3.04
CA PHE A 419 8.17 2.87 -2.85
C PHE A 419 7.59 4.22 -3.26
N THR A 420 6.42 4.25 -3.90
CA THR A 420 5.69 5.51 -4.08
C THR A 420 5.16 6.00 -2.74
N ALA A 421 4.75 7.27 -2.66
CA ALA A 421 4.13 7.79 -1.44
C ALA A 421 2.83 7.03 -1.08
N ARG A 422 2.04 6.62 -2.09
CA ARG A 422 0.86 5.79 -1.90
C ARG A 422 1.22 4.40 -1.36
N GLU A 423 2.25 3.76 -1.89
CA GLU A 423 2.73 2.48 -1.36
C GLU A 423 3.23 2.59 0.08
N CYS A 424 3.89 3.70 0.45
CA CYS A 424 4.25 3.99 1.83
C CYS A 424 3.03 4.14 2.74
N ALA A 425 1.99 4.85 2.31
CA ALA A 425 0.74 4.99 3.06
C ALA A 425 0.09 3.62 3.32
N ARG A 426 -0.04 2.81 2.26
CA ARG A 426 -0.54 1.43 2.33
C ARG A 426 0.28 0.55 3.27
N LEU A 427 1.61 0.65 3.20
CA LEU A 427 2.54 -0.08 4.04
C LEU A 427 2.34 0.20 5.54
N MET A 428 1.93 1.43 5.88
CA MET A 428 1.65 1.87 7.25
C MET A 428 0.22 1.54 7.72
N GLY A 429 -0.67 1.12 6.80
CA GLY A 429 -2.08 0.84 7.08
C GLY A 429 -3.01 2.03 6.89
N PHE A 430 -2.60 3.07 6.17
CA PHE A 430 -3.48 4.17 5.78
C PHE A 430 -4.34 3.76 4.57
N PRO A 431 -5.66 3.99 4.60
CA PRO A 431 -6.56 3.57 3.54
C PRO A 431 -6.27 4.32 2.23
N ASN A 432 -6.69 3.76 1.10
CA ASN A 432 -6.56 4.43 -0.20
C ASN A 432 -7.32 5.78 -0.25
N SER A 433 -8.33 5.97 0.60
CA SER A 433 -9.06 7.23 0.76
C SER A 433 -8.26 8.32 1.47
N PHE A 434 -7.19 7.98 2.19
CA PHE A 434 -6.29 8.96 2.80
C PHE A 434 -5.60 9.74 1.69
N LYS A 435 -5.81 11.06 1.67
CA LYS A 435 -5.34 11.95 0.61
C LYS A 435 -3.88 12.31 0.83
N LEU A 436 -3.14 12.45 -0.27
CA LEU A 436 -1.76 12.93 -0.27
C LEU A 436 -1.78 14.40 -0.70
N THR A 437 -0.94 15.23 -0.07
CA THR A 437 -0.71 16.60 -0.54
C THR A 437 -0.14 16.60 -1.95
N GLU A 438 -0.52 17.60 -2.73
CA GLU A 438 0.00 17.81 -4.07
C GLU A 438 1.43 18.38 -4.01
N GLN A 439 2.15 18.21 -5.10
CA GLN A 439 3.44 18.87 -5.28
C GLN A 439 3.21 20.37 -5.48
N GLU A 440 3.87 21.19 -4.68
CA GLU A 440 3.80 22.65 -4.82
C GLU A 440 4.41 23.12 -6.15
N GLU A 441 3.88 24.22 -6.70
CA GLU A 441 4.40 24.80 -7.93
C GLU A 441 5.88 25.19 -7.77
N GLY A 442 6.73 24.72 -8.70
CA GLY A 442 8.19 24.94 -8.64
C GLY A 442 8.95 24.03 -7.67
N GLN A 443 8.28 23.23 -6.84
CA GLN A 443 8.93 22.22 -5.99
C GLN A 443 9.43 21.06 -6.85
N SER A 444 10.63 20.52 -6.59
CA SER A 444 11.08 19.29 -7.25
C SER A 444 10.26 18.09 -6.75
N PRO A 445 9.88 17.13 -7.64
CA PRO A 445 9.22 15.89 -7.23
C PRO A 445 9.99 15.16 -6.12
N GLY A 446 11.32 15.20 -6.19
CA GLY A 446 12.24 14.65 -5.22
C GLY A 446 12.16 15.23 -3.82
N MET A 447 11.78 16.51 -3.69
CA MET A 447 11.58 17.14 -2.39
C MET A 447 10.22 16.75 -1.82
N TRP A 448 9.18 16.84 -2.67
CA TRP A 448 7.81 16.48 -2.34
C TRP A 448 7.68 15.06 -1.77
N TYR A 449 8.06 14.01 -2.51
CA TYR A 449 7.86 12.65 -2.02
C TYR A 449 8.75 12.31 -0.80
N ARG A 450 9.88 13.02 -0.59
CA ARG A 450 10.73 12.81 0.58
C ARG A 450 10.10 13.37 1.86
N ALA A 451 9.34 14.46 1.75
CA ALA A 451 8.54 14.96 2.86
C ALA A 451 7.45 13.95 3.23
N LEU A 452 6.76 13.37 2.23
CA LEU A 452 5.79 12.30 2.45
C LEU A 452 6.42 11.05 3.11
N TYR A 453 7.62 10.64 2.71
CA TYR A 453 8.33 9.53 3.36
C TYR A 453 8.64 9.82 4.84
N LYS A 454 9.01 11.07 5.17
CA LYS A 454 9.27 11.48 6.55
C LYS A 454 8.00 11.32 7.39
N MET A 455 6.87 11.81 6.90
CA MET A 455 5.58 11.69 7.56
C MET A 455 5.21 10.23 7.80
N PHE A 456 5.09 9.42 6.74
CA PHE A 456 4.68 8.01 6.87
C PHE A 456 5.65 7.18 7.71
N GLY A 457 6.96 7.41 7.57
CA GLY A 457 7.96 6.68 8.33
C GLY A 457 7.89 6.95 9.84
N ASN A 458 7.43 8.15 10.23
CA ASN A 458 7.25 8.58 11.62
C ASN A 458 5.84 8.28 12.16
N SER A 459 4.86 7.97 11.33
CA SER A 459 3.50 7.69 11.80
C SER A 459 3.39 6.39 12.62
N VAL A 460 2.41 6.35 13.51
CA VAL A 460 1.87 5.10 14.05
C VAL A 460 1.03 4.37 12.99
N SER A 461 0.80 3.06 13.16
CA SER A 461 -0.07 2.29 12.27
C SER A 461 -1.54 2.42 12.73
N PRO A 462 -2.45 3.01 11.93
CA PRO A 462 -3.84 3.19 12.31
C PRO A 462 -4.58 1.90 12.67
N PRO A 463 -4.39 0.77 11.94
CA PRO A 463 -4.95 -0.53 12.36
C PRO A 463 -4.53 -0.96 13.76
N VAL A 464 -3.27 -0.75 14.14
CA VAL A 464 -2.79 -1.10 15.49
C VAL A 464 -3.44 -0.22 16.55
N VAL A 465 -3.61 1.08 16.26
CA VAL A 465 -4.33 1.99 17.17
C VAL A 465 -5.78 1.55 17.35
N ALA A 466 -6.49 1.15 16.30
CA ALA A 466 -7.86 0.67 16.40
C ALA A 466 -7.99 -0.57 17.31
N VAL A 467 -7.04 -1.52 17.23
CA VAL A 467 -7.01 -2.68 18.14
C VAL A 467 -6.81 -2.24 19.59
N LEU A 468 -5.82 -1.39 19.85
CA LEU A 468 -5.49 -0.95 21.20
C LEU A 468 -6.61 -0.10 21.81
N GLY A 469 -7.18 0.83 21.03
CA GLY A 469 -8.32 1.64 21.44
C GLY A 469 -9.53 0.78 21.82
N GLY A 470 -9.87 -0.23 21.01
CA GLY A 470 -10.96 -1.16 21.33
C GLY A 470 -10.71 -1.96 22.61
N ALA A 471 -9.46 -2.38 22.84
CA ALA A 471 -9.07 -3.09 24.07
C ALA A 471 -9.12 -2.21 25.33
N ILE A 472 -8.70 -0.94 25.21
CA ILE A 472 -8.81 0.06 26.29
C ILE A 472 -10.28 0.30 26.65
N LEU A 473 -11.12 0.63 25.66
CA LEU A 473 -12.55 0.88 25.87
C LEU A 473 -13.29 -0.34 26.43
N ALA A 474 -12.91 -1.55 25.99
CA ALA A 474 -13.47 -2.79 26.51
C ALA A 474 -13.19 -3.01 28.02
N SER A 475 -12.11 -2.43 28.54
CA SER A 475 -11.73 -2.56 29.96
C SER A 475 -12.72 -1.82 30.87
N GLU A 476 -13.20 -0.66 30.43
CA GLU A 476 -14.20 0.15 31.15
C GLU A 476 -15.57 -0.52 31.19
N GLN A 477 -16.08 -0.92 30.02
CA GLN A 477 -17.44 -1.47 29.90
C GLN A 477 -17.51 -2.98 30.14
N SER A 478 -16.37 -3.65 30.39
CA SER A 478 -16.26 -5.11 30.51
C SER A 478 -16.95 -5.84 29.35
N SER A 479 -16.70 -5.36 28.12
CA SER A 479 -17.47 -5.71 26.92
C SER A 479 -16.60 -6.34 25.83
N ASP A 480 -16.81 -7.63 25.57
CA ASP A 480 -16.18 -8.32 24.45
C ASP A 480 -16.55 -7.70 23.09
N ALA A 481 -17.73 -7.09 22.99
CA ALA A 481 -18.18 -6.42 21.77
C ALA A 481 -17.30 -5.21 21.39
N LEU A 482 -16.73 -4.50 22.36
CA LEU A 482 -15.80 -3.39 22.10
C LEU A 482 -14.44 -3.89 21.64
N ARG A 483 -13.99 -5.01 22.20
CA ARG A 483 -12.76 -5.67 21.75
C ARG A 483 -12.91 -6.16 20.31
N ASP A 484 -14.05 -6.76 19.99
CA ASP A 484 -14.39 -7.20 18.62
C ASP A 484 -14.52 -6.02 17.66
N LEU A 485 -15.09 -4.89 18.10
CA LEU A 485 -15.13 -3.65 17.31
C LEU A 485 -13.71 -3.15 16.98
N GLY A 486 -12.78 -3.18 17.94
CA GLY A 486 -11.38 -2.83 17.75
C GLY A 486 -10.69 -3.69 16.68
N ILE A 487 -10.87 -5.01 16.76
CA ILE A 487 -10.34 -5.97 15.78
C ILE A 487 -10.94 -5.69 14.39
N SER A 488 -12.26 -5.53 14.32
CA SER A 488 -12.96 -5.33 13.05
C SER A 488 -12.59 -4.00 12.38
N ALA A 489 -12.50 -2.91 13.14
CA ALA A 489 -12.01 -1.61 12.66
C ALA A 489 -10.58 -1.71 12.11
N ALA A 490 -9.70 -2.43 12.80
CA ALA A 490 -8.33 -2.66 12.36
C ALA A 490 -8.24 -3.45 11.06
N LEU A 491 -9.03 -4.52 10.92
CA LEU A 491 -9.09 -5.31 9.70
C LEU A 491 -9.68 -4.50 8.53
N GLY A 492 -10.69 -3.67 8.78
CA GLY A 492 -11.25 -2.75 7.79
C GLY A 492 -10.20 -1.78 7.26
N LEU A 493 -9.47 -1.09 8.15
CA LEU A 493 -8.38 -0.20 7.77
C LEU A 493 -7.27 -0.92 6.98
N ALA A 494 -6.89 -2.13 7.40
CA ALA A 494 -5.90 -2.94 6.71
C ALA A 494 -6.32 -3.31 5.27
N LEU A 495 -7.58 -3.70 5.07
CA LEU A 495 -8.13 -4.03 3.75
C LEU A 495 -8.31 -2.79 2.86
N GLU A 496 -8.68 -1.65 3.45
CA GLU A 496 -8.76 -0.37 2.75
C GLU A 496 -7.37 0.16 2.33
N ALA A 497 -6.31 -0.29 3.02
CA ALA A 497 -4.92 0.07 2.79
C ALA A 497 -4.16 -0.85 1.80
N ILE A 498 -4.81 -1.81 1.14
CA ILE A 498 -4.18 -2.63 0.07
C ILE A 498 -4.71 -2.22 -1.30
N THR A 499 -4.07 -2.68 -2.38
CA THR A 499 -4.54 -2.36 -3.74
C THR A 499 -5.96 -2.89 -3.97
N PRO A 500 -6.84 -2.17 -4.69
CA PRO A 500 -8.23 -2.58 -4.89
C PRO A 500 -8.39 -4.01 -5.44
N ARG A 501 -7.50 -4.39 -6.37
CA ARG A 501 -7.45 -5.75 -6.92
C ARG A 501 -7.12 -6.80 -5.85
N ARG A 502 -6.14 -6.53 -4.99
CA ARG A 502 -5.73 -7.46 -3.93
C ARG A 502 -6.77 -7.55 -2.83
N ARG A 503 -7.41 -6.43 -2.49
CA ARG A 503 -8.59 -6.39 -1.61
C ARG A 503 -9.67 -7.35 -2.08
N GLN A 504 -10.12 -7.22 -3.34
CA GLN A 504 -11.17 -8.08 -3.89
C GLN A 504 -10.79 -9.58 -3.81
N LEU A 505 -9.54 -9.92 -4.16
CA LEU A 505 -9.05 -11.29 -4.08
C LEU A 505 -9.03 -11.81 -2.64
N LEU A 506 -8.61 -10.98 -1.69
CA LEU A 506 -8.54 -11.33 -0.29
C LEU A 506 -9.94 -11.48 0.32
N GLU A 507 -10.86 -10.55 0.05
CA GLU A 507 -12.27 -10.65 0.47
C GLU A 507 -12.95 -11.91 -0.08
N CYS A 508 -12.68 -12.27 -1.35
CA CYS A 508 -13.17 -13.52 -1.94
C CYS A 508 -12.62 -14.75 -1.21
N ARG A 509 -11.31 -14.74 -0.87
CA ARG A 509 -10.67 -15.83 -0.12
C ARG A 509 -11.18 -15.95 1.31
N LEU A 510 -11.54 -14.83 1.91
CA LEU A 510 -12.06 -14.76 3.28
C LEU A 510 -13.57 -15.06 3.35
N GLY A 511 -14.27 -15.15 2.21
CA GLY A 511 -15.71 -15.40 2.16
C GLY A 511 -16.56 -14.19 2.58
N VAL A 512 -15.98 -12.99 2.51
CA VAL A 512 -16.55 -11.72 3.01
C VAL A 512 -17.23 -10.93 1.89
N SER A 513 -17.48 -11.56 0.74
CA SER A 513 -17.95 -10.95 -0.52
C SER A 513 -19.33 -10.28 -0.49
N LYS A 514 -19.92 -10.07 0.69
CA LYS A 514 -21.21 -9.37 0.90
C LYS A 514 -21.15 -8.12 1.80
N LEU A 515 -19.98 -7.67 2.28
CA LEU A 515 -19.93 -6.63 3.33
C LEU A 515 -19.58 -5.22 2.91
N TYR A 516 -19.26 -4.98 1.65
CA TYR A 516 -19.07 -3.62 1.16
C TYR A 516 -19.76 -3.49 -0.19
N SER A 517 -20.86 -2.75 -0.22
CA SER A 517 -21.25 -2.05 -1.43
C SER A 517 -20.17 -0.99 -1.68
N VAL A 518 -19.07 -1.40 -2.33
CA VAL A 518 -18.31 -0.45 -3.16
C VAL A 518 -19.38 0.19 -4.05
N PRO A 519 -19.49 1.54 -4.15
CA PRO A 519 -20.37 2.12 -5.15
C PRO A 519 -20.04 1.40 -6.43
N ARG A 520 -21.06 0.76 -7.05
CA ARG A 520 -20.87 0.06 -8.31
C ARG A 520 -20.07 1.04 -9.16
N ILE A 521 -18.82 0.68 -9.49
CA ILE A 521 -18.15 1.26 -10.64
C ILE A 521 -19.19 1.07 -11.73
N THR A 522 -19.85 2.17 -12.09
CA THR A 522 -20.98 2.10 -12.98
C THR A 522 -20.44 1.44 -14.24
N ALA A 523 -21.21 0.53 -14.82
CA ALA A 523 -20.80 -0.21 -16.00
C ALA A 523 -20.28 0.72 -17.12
N ALA A 524 -20.56 2.03 -17.06
CA ALA A 524 -20.01 3.08 -17.90
C ALA A 524 -18.46 3.13 -17.94
N GLU A 525 -17.73 2.93 -16.85
CA GLU A 525 -16.26 3.03 -16.87
C GLU A 525 -15.60 1.80 -17.52
N HIS A 526 -16.19 0.61 -17.35
CA HIS A 526 -15.76 -0.60 -18.07
C HIS A 526 -16.30 -0.70 -19.50
N LEU A 527 -17.48 -0.13 -19.78
CA LEU A 527 -18.03 -0.05 -21.15
C LEU A 527 -17.23 0.90 -22.01
N THR A 528 -16.60 1.94 -21.45
CA THR A 528 -15.76 2.84 -22.26
C THR A 528 -14.50 2.12 -22.72
N GLU A 529 -13.84 1.30 -21.89
CA GLU A 529 -12.71 0.47 -22.33
C GLU A 529 -13.14 -0.70 -23.25
N CYS A 530 -14.30 -1.32 -23.01
CA CYS A 530 -14.79 -2.42 -23.85
C CYS A 530 -15.37 -1.95 -25.20
N LEU A 531 -15.97 -0.76 -25.29
CA LEU A 531 -16.45 -0.16 -26.54
C LEU A 531 -15.30 0.46 -27.36
N PHE A 532 -14.23 0.95 -26.71
CA PHE A 532 -13.02 1.37 -27.41
C PHE A 532 -12.23 0.17 -27.97
N LEU A 533 -12.25 -0.98 -27.30
CA LEU A 533 -11.65 -2.22 -27.79
C LEU A 533 -12.55 -3.00 -28.77
N GLY A 534 -13.87 -2.80 -28.72
CA GLY A 534 -14.85 -3.41 -29.63
C GLY A 534 -15.00 -2.70 -30.98
N SER A 535 -14.68 -1.41 -31.05
CA SER A 535 -14.74 -0.63 -32.30
C SER A 535 -13.49 -0.79 -33.20
N LEU A 536 -12.40 -1.35 -32.67
CA LEU A 536 -11.16 -1.63 -33.41
C LEU A 536 -11.02 -3.09 -33.88
N ARG A 537 -12.02 -3.95 -33.66
CA ARG A 537 -11.99 -5.38 -34.06
C ARG A 537 -13.27 -5.88 -34.75
N LEU A 538 -13.93 -5.04 -35.52
CA LEU A 538 -14.99 -5.41 -36.46
C LEU A 538 -14.57 -5.22 -37.93
N GLN A 539 -13.31 -5.53 -38.27
CA GLN A 539 -12.87 -5.56 -39.68
C GLN A 539 -12.33 -6.90 -40.19
N HIS A 540 -12.09 -7.91 -39.35
CA HIS A 540 -11.76 -9.25 -39.85
C HIS A 540 -12.54 -10.32 -39.07
N GLY A 541 -13.36 -11.07 -39.80
CA GLY A 541 -14.26 -12.07 -39.26
C GLY A 541 -13.56 -13.29 -38.64
N PHE A 542 -14.38 -14.05 -37.90
CA PHE A 542 -14.13 -15.28 -37.13
C PHE A 542 -13.70 -15.14 -35.67
N ILE A 543 -14.60 -15.62 -34.79
CA ILE A 543 -14.38 -15.84 -33.35
C ILE A 543 -14.08 -17.34 -33.15
N PRO A 544 -12.94 -17.75 -32.58
CA PRO A 544 -12.76 -19.10 -32.06
C PRO A 544 -13.40 -19.20 -30.66
N CYS A 545 -14.25 -20.20 -30.47
CA CYS A 545 -14.89 -20.52 -29.19
C CYS A 545 -13.83 -20.84 -28.11
N CYS A 546 -13.79 -20.04 -27.04
CA CYS A 546 -12.91 -20.28 -25.89
C CYS A 546 -13.45 -21.46 -25.06
N ARG A 547 -12.76 -22.61 -25.08
CA ARG A 547 -13.13 -23.86 -24.38
C ARG A 547 -12.54 -23.99 -22.96
N SER A 548 -12.08 -22.91 -22.32
CA SER A 548 -11.36 -22.99 -21.04
C SER A 548 -12.06 -22.37 -19.82
N CYS A 549 -13.31 -21.91 -19.93
CA CYS A 549 -14.13 -21.60 -18.75
C CYS A 549 -15.30 -22.59 -18.64
N GLY A 550 -15.23 -23.51 -17.68
CA GLY A 550 -16.32 -24.40 -17.31
C GLY A 550 -17.48 -23.68 -16.59
N CYS A 551 -17.95 -22.55 -17.12
CA CYS A 551 -19.08 -21.78 -16.60
C CYS A 551 -20.16 -21.68 -17.67
N PHE A 552 -21.00 -22.71 -17.80
CA PHE A 552 -22.03 -22.81 -18.84
C PHE A 552 -23.29 -21.94 -18.63
N PHE A 553 -23.24 -20.89 -17.78
CA PHE A 553 -24.47 -20.19 -17.37
C PHE A 553 -24.52 -18.66 -17.56
N CYS A 554 -23.56 -18.02 -18.24
CA CYS A 554 -23.55 -16.55 -18.33
C CYS A 554 -23.74 -15.94 -19.73
N CYS A 555 -23.74 -16.72 -20.82
CA CYS A 555 -23.77 -16.13 -22.18
C CYS A 555 -25.15 -15.98 -22.82
N CYS A 556 -26.25 -16.45 -22.21
CA CYS A 556 -27.59 -16.30 -22.78
C CYS A 556 -28.40 -15.10 -22.23
N PHE A 557 -27.96 -14.44 -21.16
CA PHE A 557 -28.76 -13.38 -20.51
C PHE A 557 -28.54 -11.96 -21.07
N VAL A 558 -27.52 -11.75 -21.91
CA VAL A 558 -27.14 -10.41 -22.38
C VAL A 558 -27.85 -10.02 -23.69
N CYS A 559 -28.37 -10.97 -24.47
CA CYS A 559 -29.07 -10.66 -25.73
C CYS A 559 -30.58 -10.36 -25.57
N VAL A 560 -31.20 -10.65 -24.41
CA VAL A 560 -32.65 -10.48 -24.23
C VAL A 560 -33.01 -9.18 -23.47
N CYS A 561 -32.12 -8.64 -22.63
CA CYS A 561 -32.45 -7.47 -21.80
C CYS A 561 -32.31 -6.11 -22.52
N VAL A 562 -31.63 -6.04 -23.69
CA VAL A 562 -31.47 -4.78 -24.44
C VAL A 562 -32.71 -4.42 -25.27
N PHE A 563 -33.62 -5.37 -25.51
CA PHE A 563 -34.84 -5.13 -26.28
C PHE A 563 -36.07 -4.74 -25.42
N CYS A 564 -36.06 -4.97 -24.11
CA CYS A 564 -37.22 -4.69 -23.23
C CYS A 564 -37.16 -3.36 -22.48
N PHE A 565 -36.05 -2.62 -22.49
CA PHE A 565 -35.92 -1.36 -21.72
C PHE A 565 -36.24 -0.07 -22.50
N CYS A 566 -36.61 -0.16 -23.78
CA CYS A 566 -36.92 1.02 -24.63
C CYS A 566 -38.41 1.24 -24.92
N LEU A 567 -39.34 0.53 -24.26
CA LEU A 567 -40.79 0.65 -24.55
C LEU A 567 -41.70 0.87 -23.33
N SER A 568 -41.18 1.31 -22.18
CA SER A 568 -42.04 1.56 -21.01
C SER A 568 -41.53 2.69 -20.13
N THR A 569 -41.65 3.94 -20.61
CA THR A 569 -41.94 5.15 -19.80
C THR A 569 -42.17 6.34 -20.73
N ALA A 570 -43.38 6.44 -21.27
CA ALA A 570 -43.95 7.68 -21.78
C ALA A 570 -45.34 7.87 -21.15
N ALA A 571 -45.68 9.13 -20.83
CA ALA A 571 -46.88 9.63 -20.12
C ALA A 571 -46.80 9.54 -18.58
N ALA A 572 -47.13 10.55 -17.76
CA ALA A 572 -47.88 11.78 -18.01
C ALA A 572 -47.56 12.87 -16.94
N ASP A 573 -47.81 14.11 -17.34
CA ASP A 573 -48.23 15.30 -16.58
C ASP A 573 -47.27 16.14 -15.71
N ALA A 574 -47.32 17.45 -16.02
CA ALA A 574 -46.50 18.61 -15.67
C ALA A 574 -47.10 19.37 -14.44
N PRO A 575 -46.76 20.65 -14.08
CA PRO A 575 -45.84 21.64 -14.70
C PRO A 575 -45.04 22.59 -13.75
N VAL A 576 -44.35 23.58 -14.37
CA VAL A 576 -43.95 24.94 -13.88
C VAL A 576 -42.58 25.07 -13.17
N LEU A 577 -41.75 26.10 -13.33
CA LEU A 577 -41.28 27.01 -14.41
C LEU A 577 -40.16 27.87 -13.77
N LEU A 578 -39.04 28.04 -14.50
CA LEU A 578 -38.13 29.21 -14.59
C LEU A 578 -37.50 29.91 -13.37
N ARG A 579 -36.16 29.95 -13.39
CA ARG A 579 -35.25 31.13 -13.56
C ARG A 579 -33.81 30.64 -13.27
N GLY A 580 -32.78 30.75 -14.10
CA GLY A 580 -32.42 31.75 -15.10
C GLY A 580 -31.13 32.45 -14.62
N ARG A 581 -29.95 32.10 -15.17
CA ARG A 581 -28.78 32.99 -15.32
C ARG A 581 -27.82 32.43 -16.39
N ARG A 582 -27.44 33.35 -17.28
CA ARG A 582 -26.69 33.17 -18.53
C ARG A 582 -25.19 33.03 -18.28
N CYS A 583 -24.49 32.26 -19.11
CA CYS A 583 -23.11 32.55 -19.50
C CYS A 583 -23.08 32.72 -21.03
N ASN A 584 -22.49 33.85 -21.46
CA ASN A 584 -22.22 34.21 -22.85
C ASN A 584 -20.73 33.93 -23.15
N SER A 585 -20.49 33.72 -24.45
CA SER A 585 -19.24 33.59 -25.23
C SER A 585 -18.37 32.37 -24.95
#